data_AF-A0A1J4SW25-F1
#
_entry.id   AF-A0A1J4SW25-F1
#
_cell.length_a   1.000
_cell.length_b   1.000
_cell.length_c   1.000
_cell.angle_alpha   90.00
_cell.angle_beta   90.00
_cell.angle_gamma   90.00
#
_symmetry.space_group_name_H-M   'P 1'
#
loop_
_entity.id
_entity.type
_entity.pdbx_description
1 polymer ?
#
loop_
_entity_poly.entity_id
_entity_poly.type
_entity_poly.pdbx_seq_one_letter_code
_entity_poly.pdbx_strand_id
1 'polypeptide(L)'
;MTFKTPVDETDRAALCVLVAAVRREPGCLEYHAHLHAEDTTRVLFYERWENQAALDIHGKSAALTGFRAAMADRFVGPSELNFWRRLV
;
A
#
# COMPACT_ATOMS: atom_id res chain seq x y z
N MET A 1 -2.03 1.22 -7.01
CA MET A 1 -3.43 0.81 -6.75
C MET A 1 -4.36 1.70 -7.54
N THR A 2 -5.43 1.14 -8.11
CA THR A 2 -6.43 1.89 -8.88
C THR A 2 -7.83 1.59 -8.34
N PHE A 3 -8.50 2.64 -7.89
CA PHE A 3 -9.86 2.61 -7.37
C PHE A 3 -10.87 2.75 -8.52
N LYS A 4 -12.06 2.17 -8.37
CA LYS A 4 -13.15 2.27 -9.37
C LYS A 4 -13.70 3.68 -9.52
N THR A 5 -13.58 4.49 -8.47
CA THR A 5 -14.00 5.89 -8.38
C THR A 5 -12.91 6.68 -7.64
N PRO A 6 -12.92 8.03 -7.70
CA PRO A 6 -12.00 8.85 -6.92
C PRO A 6 -11.97 8.46 -5.44
N VAL A 7 -10.78 8.52 -4.86
CA VAL A 7 -10.53 8.19 -3.44
C VAL A 7 -11.27 9.19 -2.55
N ASP A 8 -12.20 8.67 -1.76
CA ASP A 8 -12.98 9.45 -0.79
C ASP A 8 -12.35 9.43 0.62
N GLU A 9 -13.02 10.04 1.60
CA GLU A 9 -12.51 10.13 2.97
C GLU A 9 -12.48 8.77 3.69
N THR A 10 -13.41 7.86 3.35
CA THR A 10 -13.42 6.51 3.92
C THR A 10 -12.22 5.72 3.43
N ASP A 11 -11.95 5.81 2.13
CA ASP A 11 -10.76 5.21 1.52
C ASP A 11 -9.46 5.77 2.15
N ARG A 12 -9.39 7.09 2.36
CA ARG A 12 -8.25 7.74 3.04
C ARG A 12 -8.06 7.24 4.47
N ALA A 13 -9.13 7.15 5.25
CA ALA A 13 -9.06 6.64 6.62
C ALA A 13 -8.54 5.19 6.65
N ALA A 14 -9.03 4.32 5.75
CA ALA A 14 -8.55 2.95 5.63
C ALA A 14 -7.06 2.88 5.25
N LEU A 15 -6.63 3.71 4.29
CA LEU A 15 -5.22 3.82 3.91
C LEU A 15 -4.35 4.31 5.08
N CYS A 16 -4.81 5.28 5.87
CA CYS A 16 -4.10 5.76 7.06
C CYS A 16 -3.93 4.66 8.12
N VAL A 17 -4.97 3.85 8.36
CA VAL A 17 -4.89 2.70 9.28
C VAL A 17 -3.88 1.67 8.79
N LEU A 18 -3.92 1.33 7.49
CA LEU A 18 -2.93 0.42 6.89
C LEU A 18 -1.51 0.96 7.07
N VAL A 19 -1.26 2.21 6.69
CA VAL A 19 0.07 2.84 6.81
C VAL A 19 0.58 2.82 8.25
N ALA A 20 -0.27 3.15 9.22
CA ALA A 20 0.11 3.14 10.64
C ALA A 20 0.45 1.73 11.15
N ALA A 21 -0.27 0.70 10.68
CA ALA A 21 0.00 -0.69 11.03
C ALA A 21 1.31 -1.19 10.40
N VAL A 22 1.49 -0.98 9.09
CA VAL A 22 2.64 -1.51 8.35
C VAL A 22 3.96 -0.87 8.80
N ARG A 23 3.96 0.42 9.14
CA ARG A 23 5.15 1.10 9.68
C ARG A 23 5.68 0.50 10.99
N ARG A 24 4.89 -0.33 11.68
CA ARG A 24 5.31 -1.05 12.89
C ARG A 24 5.86 -2.45 12.58
N GLU A 25 5.79 -2.91 11.35
CA GLU A 25 6.31 -4.21 10.95
C GLU A 25 7.85 -4.21 11.01
N PRO A 26 8.48 -5.24 11.60
CA PRO A 26 9.93 -5.36 11.62
C PRO A 26 10.54 -5.30 10.21
N GLY A 27 11.59 -4.51 10.04
CA GLY A 27 12.26 -4.31 8.75
C GLY A 27 11.55 -3.34 7.79
N CYS A 28 10.41 -2.74 8.18
CA CYS A 28 9.81 -1.62 7.44
C CYS A 28 10.64 -0.36 7.67
N LEU A 29 11.25 0.19 6.61
CA LEU A 29 12.06 1.42 6.68
C LEU A 29 11.23 2.65 6.27
N GLU A 30 10.46 2.52 5.18
CA GLU A 30 9.53 3.57 4.72
C GLU A 30 8.27 2.91 4.17
N TYR A 31 7.12 3.54 4.38
CA TYR A 31 5.83 3.10 3.86
C TYR A 31 4.87 4.27 3.75
N HIS A 32 4.73 4.82 2.54
CA HIS A 32 4.00 6.06 2.25
C HIS A 32 2.94 5.82 1.17
N ALA A 33 1.70 6.20 1.45
CA ALA A 33 0.64 6.27 0.45
C ALA A 33 0.62 7.67 -0.19
N HIS A 34 0.56 7.72 -1.51
CA HIS A 34 0.49 8.95 -2.30
C HIS A 34 -0.73 8.88 -3.21
N LEU A 35 -1.53 9.95 -3.25
CA LEU A 35 -2.54 10.12 -4.27
C LEU A 35 -1.89 10.68 -5.53
N HIS A 36 -2.23 10.15 -6.70
CA HIS A 36 -1.75 10.69 -7.97
C HIS A 36 -2.28 12.11 -8.17
N ALA A 37 -1.42 13.01 -8.66
CA ALA A 37 -1.70 14.45 -8.70
C ALA A 37 -2.87 14.82 -9.62
N GLU A 38 -3.03 14.09 -10.72
CA GLU A 38 -4.04 14.38 -11.76
C GLU A 38 -5.18 13.35 -11.82
N ASP A 39 -4.96 12.17 -11.23
CA ASP A 39 -5.91 11.05 -11.32
C ASP A 39 -6.19 10.54 -9.90
N THR A 40 -7.22 11.11 -9.30
CA THR A 40 -7.59 10.85 -7.91
C THR A 40 -8.15 9.44 -7.68
N THR A 41 -8.20 8.58 -8.71
CA THR A 41 -8.47 7.15 -8.56
C THR A 41 -7.20 6.34 -8.26
N ARG A 42 -6.01 6.92 -8.42
CA ARG A 42 -4.73 6.20 -8.34
C ARG A 42 -3.98 6.53 -7.05
N VAL A 43 -3.58 5.48 -6.35
CA VAL A 43 -2.74 5.55 -5.15
C VAL A 43 -1.45 4.76 -5.38
N LEU A 44 -0.31 5.40 -5.12
CA LEU A 44 1.02 4.78 -5.11
C LEU A 44 1.46 4.53 -3.67
N PHE A 45 1.86 3.30 -3.38
CA PHE A 45 2.65 3.01 -2.19
C PHE A 45 4.13 3.08 -2.55
N TYR A 46 4.86 3.94 -1.83
CA TYR A 46 6.32 3.91 -1.82
C TYR A 46 6.77 3.17 -0.58
N GLU A 47 7.54 2.12 -0.78
CA GLU A 47 7.95 1.23 0.28
C GLU A 47 9.46 1.02 0.24
N ARG A 48 10.07 1.00 1.42
CA ARG A 48 11.45 0.55 1.61
C ARG A 48 11.49 -0.48 2.72
N TRP A 49 12.16 -1.58 2.43
CA TRP A 49 12.30 -2.71 3.33
C TRP A 49 13.78 -2.98 3.57
N GLU A 50 14.11 -3.43 4.77
CA GLU A 50 15.48 -3.77 5.17
C GLU A 50 16.07 -4.87 4.29
N ASN A 51 15.25 -5.85 3.91
CA ASN A 51 15.62 -6.96 3.06
C ASN A 51 14.39 -7.64 2.45
N GLN A 52 14.62 -8.60 1.54
CA GLN A 52 13.54 -9.35 0.88
C GLN A 52 12.70 -10.18 1.86
N ALA A 53 13.29 -10.73 2.92
CA ALA A 53 12.55 -11.55 3.89
C ALA A 53 11.50 -10.72 4.66
N ALA A 54 11.84 -9.48 5.04
CA ALA A 54 10.88 -8.56 5.65
C ALA A 54 9.73 -8.22 4.70
N LEU A 55 10.03 -7.96 3.43
CA LEU A 55 9.03 -7.73 2.39
C LEU A 55 8.13 -8.95 2.12
N ASP A 56 8.69 -10.16 2.14
CA ASP A 56 7.92 -11.40 1.95
C ASP A 56 6.95 -11.66 3.13
N ILE A 57 7.36 -11.31 4.35
CA ILE A 57 6.50 -11.32 5.54
C ILE A 57 5.40 -10.28 5.39
N HIS A 58 5.75 -9.05 5.01
CA HIS A 58 4.79 -7.98 4.76
C HIS A 58 3.70 -8.38 3.76
N GLY A 59 4.09 -9.02 2.64
CA GLY A 59 3.18 -9.48 1.60
C GLY A 59 2.07 -10.43 2.10
N LYS A 60 2.29 -11.05 3.27
CA LYS A 60 1.38 -12.00 3.93
C LYS A 60 0.83 -11.46 5.26
N SER A 61 1.12 -10.21 5.64
CA SER A 61 0.77 -9.67 6.95
C SER A 61 -0.74 -9.56 7.12
N ALA A 62 -1.22 -9.69 8.36
CA ALA A 62 -2.63 -9.57 8.69
C ALA A 62 -3.19 -8.17 8.35
N ALA A 63 -2.37 -7.12 8.50
CA ALA A 63 -2.76 -5.76 8.15
C ALA A 63 -3.03 -5.62 6.65
N LEU A 64 -2.09 -6.10 5.80
CA LEU A 64 -2.22 -6.01 4.36
C LEU A 64 -3.34 -6.90 3.81
N THR A 65 -3.43 -8.13 4.30
CA THR A 65 -4.48 -9.08 3.86
C THR A 65 -5.87 -8.61 4.29
N GLY A 66 -6.02 -8.12 5.53
CA GLY A 66 -7.28 -7.56 6.03
C GLY A 66 -7.71 -6.31 5.24
N PHE A 67 -6.78 -5.40 4.94
CA PHE A 67 -7.06 -4.23 4.11
C PHE A 67 -7.52 -4.61 2.70
N ARG A 68 -6.80 -5.53 2.03
CA ARG A 68 -7.16 -6.01 0.68
C ARG A 68 -8.55 -6.62 0.65
N ALA A 69 -8.91 -7.39 1.67
CA ALA A 69 -10.25 -7.98 1.78
C ALA A 69 -11.33 -6.92 2.00
N ALA A 70 -11.12 -6.00 2.95
CA ALA A 70 -12.09 -4.95 3.27
C ALA A 70 -12.35 -3.99 2.11
N MET A 71 -11.34 -3.76 1.27
CA MET A 71 -11.39 -2.80 0.17
C MET A 71 -11.58 -3.45 -1.21
N ALA A 72 -11.76 -4.77 -1.31
CA ALA A 72 -11.74 -5.51 -2.57
C ALA A 72 -12.68 -4.92 -3.62
N ASP A 73 -13.90 -4.55 -3.22
CA ASP A 73 -14.91 -4.00 -4.12
C ASP A 73 -14.61 -2.57 -4.60
N ARG A 74 -13.65 -1.86 -4.00
CA ARG A 74 -13.24 -0.52 -4.43
C ARG A 74 -12.17 -0.55 -5.51
N PHE A 75 -11.52 -1.67 -5.81
CA PHE A 75 -10.43 -1.73 -6.78
C PHE A 75 -10.88 -2.22 -8.15
N VAL A 76 -10.28 -1.68 -9.21
CA VAL A 76 -10.49 -2.13 -10.59
C VAL A 76 -9.87 -3.52 -10.82
N GLY A 77 -8.87 -3.90 -10.02
CA GLY A 77 -8.19 -5.18 -10.12
C GLY A 77 -6.97 -5.28 -9.20
N PRO A 78 -6.05 -6.23 -9.45
CA PRO A 78 -4.83 -6.35 -8.67
C PRO A 78 -3.95 -5.11 -8.80
N SER A 79 -3.13 -4.87 -7.79
CA SER A 79 -2.16 -3.77 -7.81
C SER A 79 -0.97 -4.14 -8.67
N GLU A 80 -0.54 -3.20 -9.51
CA GLU A 80 0.78 -3.29 -10.14
C GLU A 80 1.87 -3.12 -9.07
N LEU A 81 2.85 -4.03 -9.08
CA LEU A 81 3.98 -4.02 -8.17
C LEU A 81 5.27 -4.01 -8.97
N ASN A 82 6.17 -3.10 -8.62
CA ASN A 82 7.50 -2.99 -9.21
C ASN A 82 8.54 -2.98 -8.09
N PHE A 83 9.57 -3.83 -8.22
CA PHE A 83 10.64 -3.95 -7.23
C PHE A 83 11.90 -3.28 -7.75
N TRP A 84 12.41 -2.34 -6.97
CA TRP A 84 13.55 -1.51 -7.36
C TRP A 84 14.69 -1.71 -6.38
N ARG A 85 15.92 -1.61 -6.90
CA ARG A 85 17.13 -1.53 -6.08
C ARG A 85 17.69 -0.12 -6.19
N ARG A 86 18.19 0.40 -5.07
CA ARG A 86 18.91 1.67 -5.06
C ARG A 86 20.13 1.56 -5.97
N LEU A 87 20.31 2.54 -6.85
CA LEU A 87 21.45 2.60 -7.75
C LEU A 87 22.66 3.30 -7.12
N VAL A 88 22.42 4.36 -6.35
CA VAL A 88 23.42 5.18 -5.63
C VAL A 88 22.94 5.55 -4.25
#